data_AF-A0A7H9C116-F1
#
_entry.id   AF-A0A7H9C116-F1
#
_cell.length_a   1.000
_cell.length_b   1.000
_cell.length_c   1.000
_cell.angle_alpha   90.00
_cell.angle_beta   90.00
_cell.angle_gamma   90.00
#
_symmetry.space_group_name_H-M   'P 1'
#
loop_
_entity.id
_entity.type
_entity.pdbx_description
1 polymer ?
#
loop_
_entity_poly.entity_id
_entity_poly.type
_entity_poly.pdbx_seq_one_letter_code
_entity_poly.pdbx_strand_id
1 'polypeptide(L)'
;MTGIASILVGELDLSGRTWGRSYTELEFYRAERDRMVAAKREKLRLDASAQNLWRVAQGSNSAVLKKIHNGGTHTAKQLSNQLDYLFGKASTIFGNMVDHDPDARTLSPDERKAIVEQWSDEWTGDPKNGHTTHLLISFPADVGARRIPPIVEQWAAELFQQGSRVEGEEWAYVAALHTDRANKHVHIVINNRGLENDTWFYMAKGHAFDLDDMKTRLVEIAADHGMFLDKSSRVDRGIMTYGPSRAEIERAGREGRAPVERPRQGRALADAMEQVEENARMLRSMASFASIISDEDLALKIDAAAETLENGGIIHPRNQEIIMDAETIKTRGDLASSFGKWLDDTEKDISRLPHAEQREMRSEFYQIAAEIVRDLGDDRGAQLMHHEARTALYQTQITSDTVSGIGQEKQVGEDGAREMKSRIEHLAEEAGLDRAKISERMSLGAANAWQEREWIKEDLLAVADAKKIDLSSEEGRGRAADIVDGFYNAAAKVISQAIQVDLTPENDRLTRTLGHMADSLGKHGKVEFQNDDDARRFGQDFRERYGQDSMTRIAEGDTGALAVDFPDENRRRDVARAVVAAARVHQPVGLTLEQVKQANERFAEQESAELDHTRNKDLGHEL
;
A
#
# COMPACT_ATOMS: atom_id res chain seq x y z
N MET A 1 -25.42 -2.21 -9.05
CA MET A 1 -24.35 -2.20 -8.04
C MET A 1 -23.13 -1.64 -8.73
N THR A 2 -22.56 -0.54 -8.22
CA THR A 2 -21.29 0.01 -8.73
C THR A 2 -20.19 -1.01 -8.42
N GLY A 3 -19.39 -1.40 -9.42
CA GLY A 3 -18.33 -2.39 -9.23
C GLY A 3 -17.13 -1.83 -8.45
N ILE A 4 -16.28 -2.72 -7.92
CA ILE A 4 -15.16 -2.33 -7.05
C ILE A 4 -14.10 -1.58 -7.87
N ALA A 5 -13.87 -1.94 -9.14
CA ALA A 5 -12.94 -1.23 -10.00
C ALA A 5 -13.41 0.20 -10.27
N SER A 6 -14.72 0.40 -10.45
CA SER A 6 -15.34 1.73 -10.58
C SER A 6 -15.14 2.63 -9.35
N ILE A 7 -15.01 2.05 -8.15
CA ILE A 7 -14.71 2.80 -6.91
C ILE A 7 -13.23 3.18 -6.85
N LEU A 8 -12.35 2.28 -7.31
CA LEU A 8 -10.90 2.43 -7.23
C LEU A 8 -10.30 3.26 -8.37
N VAL A 9 -11.01 3.43 -9.48
CA VAL A 9 -10.49 4.17 -10.63
C VAL A 9 -10.21 5.64 -10.34
N GLY A 10 -10.91 6.23 -9.35
CA GLY A 10 -10.63 7.58 -8.85
C GLY A 10 -9.31 7.70 -8.08
N GLU A 11 -8.73 6.59 -7.63
CA GLU A 11 -7.41 6.54 -6.98
C GLU A 11 -6.26 6.47 -8.00
N LEU A 12 -6.56 6.26 -9.30
CA LEU A 12 -5.61 6.21 -10.41
C LEU A 12 -5.50 7.55 -11.17
N ASP A 13 -5.96 8.66 -10.58
CA ASP A 13 -5.89 9.98 -11.23
C ASP A 13 -4.45 10.46 -11.35
N LEU A 14 -3.87 10.26 -12.53
CA LEU A 14 -2.53 10.71 -12.92
C LEU A 14 -2.53 12.16 -13.46
N SER A 15 -3.69 12.80 -13.56
CA SER A 15 -3.82 14.19 -13.98
C SER A 15 -3.82 15.09 -12.74
N GLY A 16 -2.78 15.91 -12.56
CA GLY A 16 -2.60 16.76 -11.38
C GLY A 16 -3.61 17.92 -11.20
N ARG A 17 -4.92 17.68 -11.34
CA ARG A 17 -6.05 18.61 -11.11
C ARG A 17 -7.26 17.73 -10.73
N THR A 18 -7.88 17.73 -9.55
CA THR A 18 -8.22 18.83 -8.62
C THR A 18 -8.88 18.22 -7.38
N TRP A 19 -8.49 18.68 -6.18
CA TRP A 19 -9.37 18.68 -5.01
C TRP A 19 -10.53 19.64 -5.28
N GLY A 20 -11.77 19.13 -5.23
CA GLY A 20 -12.96 19.93 -5.47
C GLY A 20 -14.25 19.15 -5.24
N ARG A 21 -14.58 18.83 -3.98
CA ARG A 21 -15.94 18.48 -3.54
C ARG A 21 -16.32 19.27 -2.29
N SER A 22 -17.60 19.60 -2.18
CA SER A 22 -18.18 20.76 -1.48
C SER A 22 -17.94 20.85 0.03
N TYR A 23 -17.80 22.11 0.47
CA TYR A 23 -17.34 22.58 1.78
C TYR A 23 -18.22 22.24 3.01
N THR A 24 -19.45 21.74 2.85
CA THR A 24 -20.42 21.68 3.96
C THR A 24 -20.57 20.33 4.67
N GLU A 25 -20.10 19.22 4.09
CA GLU A 25 -20.07 17.91 4.80
C GLU A 25 -18.76 17.66 5.54
N LEU A 26 -17.71 18.43 5.24
CA LEU A 26 -16.36 18.30 5.82
C LEU A 26 -16.24 18.82 7.25
N GLU A 27 -17.06 19.79 7.66
CA GLU A 27 -16.98 20.39 9.01
C GLU A 27 -17.46 19.43 10.10
N PHE A 28 -18.49 18.62 9.82
CA PHE A 28 -19.01 17.64 10.78
C PHE A 28 -18.02 16.48 11.01
N TYR A 29 -17.34 16.02 9.96
CA TYR A 29 -16.34 14.94 10.06
C TYR A 29 -14.97 15.40 10.57
N ARG A 30 -14.56 16.66 10.34
CA ARG A 30 -13.31 17.22 10.88
C ARG A 30 -13.35 17.34 12.41
N ALA A 31 -14.46 17.80 12.98
CA ALA A 31 -14.59 17.96 14.44
C ALA A 31 -14.52 16.63 15.21
N GLU A 32 -15.09 15.55 14.64
CA GLU A 32 -15.05 14.21 15.25
C GLU A 32 -13.68 13.52 15.04
N ARG A 33 -13.06 13.73 13.86
CA ARG A 33 -11.69 13.29 13.54
C ARG A 33 -10.67 13.93 14.46
N ASP A 34 -10.75 15.24 14.68
CA ASP A 34 -9.74 15.97 15.45
C ASP A 34 -9.79 15.62 16.95
N ARG A 35 -10.99 15.27 17.48
CA ARG A 35 -11.15 14.66 18.82
C ARG A 35 -10.57 13.25 18.90
N MET A 36 -10.78 12.40 17.89
CA MET A 36 -10.22 11.04 17.87
C MET A 36 -8.69 11.04 17.65
N VAL A 37 -8.16 11.93 16.82
CA VAL A 37 -6.72 12.09 16.55
C VAL A 37 -5.99 12.59 17.79
N ALA A 38 -6.58 13.50 18.56
CA ALA A 38 -6.04 13.94 19.85
C ALA A 38 -5.96 12.79 20.88
N ALA A 39 -6.97 11.91 20.93
CA ALA A 39 -6.98 10.74 21.81
C ALA A 39 -6.05 9.59 21.35
N LYS A 40 -5.79 9.48 20.03
CA LYS A 40 -4.89 8.47 19.45
C LYS A 40 -3.40 8.86 19.51
N ARG A 41 -3.06 10.16 19.47
CA ARG A 41 -1.68 10.67 19.49
C ARG A 41 -0.86 10.24 20.71
N GLU A 42 -1.51 9.89 21.83
CA GLU A 42 -0.83 9.39 23.02
C GLU A 42 -0.43 7.89 22.91
N LYS A 43 -1.04 7.15 21.97
CA LYS A 43 -0.77 5.72 21.69
C LYS A 43 0.19 5.48 20.50
N LEU A 44 0.58 6.53 19.78
CA LEU A 44 1.25 6.55 18.46
C LEU A 44 2.78 6.77 18.50
N ARG A 45 3.44 6.62 19.67
CA ARG A 45 4.89 6.87 19.81
C ARG A 45 5.78 5.78 19.16
N LEU A 46 5.22 4.66 18.70
CA LEU A 46 5.96 3.54 18.11
C LEU A 46 6.16 3.67 16.58
N ASP A 47 5.14 4.15 15.85
CA ASP A 47 5.09 4.19 14.36
C ASP A 47 6.18 5.12 13.74
N ALA A 48 6.28 6.36 14.22
CA ALA A 48 7.33 7.28 13.77
C ALA A 48 8.75 6.87 14.21
N SER A 49 8.86 6.03 15.25
CA SER A 49 10.15 5.55 15.75
C SER A 49 10.72 4.48 14.81
N ALA A 50 9.89 3.53 14.39
CA ALA A 50 10.29 2.45 13.48
C ALA A 50 10.78 2.99 12.11
N GLN A 51 10.05 3.94 11.51
CA GLN A 51 10.48 4.59 10.26
C GLN A 51 11.84 5.31 10.40
N ASN A 52 12.07 5.96 11.54
CA ASN A 52 13.36 6.62 11.78
C ASN A 52 14.48 5.62 11.95
N LEU A 53 14.25 4.54 12.70
CA LEU A 53 15.25 3.50 12.89
C LEU A 53 15.57 2.79 11.58
N TRP A 54 14.60 2.64 10.69
CA TRP A 54 14.80 2.11 9.34
C TRP A 54 15.72 3.01 8.51
N ARG A 55 15.42 4.32 8.46
CA ARG A 55 16.25 5.31 7.76
C ARG A 55 17.66 5.35 8.35
N VAL A 56 17.75 5.36 9.68
CA VAL A 56 19.02 5.32 10.42
C VAL A 56 19.82 4.09 10.02
N ALA A 57 19.24 2.89 10.04
CA ALA A 57 19.93 1.65 9.68
C ALA A 57 20.44 1.63 8.23
N GLN A 58 19.82 2.39 7.33
CA GLN A 58 20.28 2.59 5.95
C GLN A 58 21.34 3.69 5.79
N GLY A 59 21.85 4.25 6.88
CA GLY A 59 22.91 5.27 6.85
C GLY A 59 22.40 6.70 6.60
N SER A 60 21.10 6.98 6.84
CA SER A 60 20.59 8.35 6.69
C SER A 60 21.21 9.32 7.70
N ASN A 61 21.30 10.58 7.29
CA ASN A 61 21.76 11.67 8.15
C ASN A 61 20.58 12.47 8.72
N SER A 62 20.69 12.86 10.00
CA SER A 62 19.61 13.58 10.69
C SER A 62 19.52 15.04 10.28
N ALA A 63 18.29 15.48 10.00
CA ALA A 63 17.94 16.90 9.99
C ALA A 63 17.69 17.40 11.42
N VAL A 64 18.25 18.56 11.75
CA VAL A 64 18.11 19.14 13.10
C VAL A 64 17.24 20.39 13.05
N LEU A 65 16.00 20.28 13.53
CA LEU A 65 15.14 21.43 13.85
C LEU A 65 15.27 21.81 15.33
N LYS A 66 15.54 23.08 15.60
CA LYS A 66 15.66 23.66 16.96
C LYS A 66 14.97 25.01 17.05
N LYS A 67 14.23 25.24 18.14
CA LYS A 67 13.88 26.58 18.60
C LYS A 67 15.07 27.17 19.36
N ILE A 68 15.49 28.38 18.99
CA ILE A 68 16.57 29.08 19.69
C ILE A 68 16.02 29.65 21.00
N HIS A 69 16.52 29.13 22.11
CA HIS A 69 16.15 29.60 23.43
C HIS A 69 16.59 31.06 23.61
N ASN A 70 15.68 31.93 24.09
CA ASN A 70 15.86 33.38 24.17
C ASN A 70 16.14 34.06 22.81
N GLY A 71 15.71 33.44 21.70
CA GLY A 71 15.85 33.99 20.36
C GLY A 71 14.69 34.92 19.94
N GLY A 72 13.66 35.10 20.76
CA GLY A 72 12.56 36.01 20.49
C GLY A 72 12.88 37.45 20.85
N THR A 73 12.31 38.40 20.09
CA THR A 73 12.58 39.83 20.24
C THR A 73 11.42 40.54 20.90
N HIS A 74 11.69 41.43 21.84
CA HIS A 74 10.69 42.19 22.59
C HIS A 74 10.54 43.64 22.10
N THR A 75 11.49 44.13 21.30
CA THR A 75 11.51 45.52 20.80
C THR A 75 11.94 45.58 19.34
N ALA A 76 11.50 46.60 18.62
CA ALA A 76 11.92 46.87 17.24
C ALA A 76 13.46 46.89 17.08
N LYS A 77 14.16 47.47 18.06
CA LYS A 77 15.63 47.50 18.09
C LYS A 77 16.24 46.10 18.20
N GLN A 78 15.65 45.21 18.99
CA GLN A 78 16.12 43.83 19.08
C GLN A 78 15.87 43.06 17.78
N LEU A 79 14.72 43.27 17.12
CA LEU A 79 14.44 42.69 15.81
C LEU A 79 15.42 43.19 14.75
N SER A 80 15.65 44.50 14.66
CA SER A 80 16.65 45.10 13.77
C SER A 80 18.03 44.47 13.95
N ASN A 81 18.52 44.35 15.20
CA ASN A 81 19.80 43.70 15.47
C ASN A 81 19.84 42.23 15.05
N GLN A 82 18.73 41.49 15.25
CA GLN A 82 18.63 40.09 14.86
C GLN A 82 18.64 39.93 13.34
N LEU A 83 17.87 40.74 12.61
CA LEU A 83 17.86 40.72 11.15
C LEU A 83 19.21 41.16 10.57
N ASP A 84 19.87 42.15 11.17
CA ASP A 84 21.22 42.54 10.74
C ASP A 84 22.22 41.39 10.87
N TYR A 85 22.18 40.68 11.99
CA TYR A 85 23.06 39.55 12.24
C TYR A 85 22.78 38.36 11.30
N LEU A 86 21.51 37.97 11.15
CA LEU A 86 21.13 36.80 10.37
C LEU A 86 21.32 37.04 8.87
N PHE A 87 20.95 38.21 8.36
CA PHE A 87 20.97 38.45 6.92
C PHE A 87 22.34 38.91 6.42
N GLY A 88 23.21 39.46 7.28
CA GLY A 88 24.58 39.83 6.90
C GLY A 88 25.46 38.68 6.38
N LYS A 89 25.07 37.42 6.63
CA LYS A 89 25.78 36.21 6.16
C LYS A 89 24.93 35.28 5.29
N ALA A 90 23.75 35.73 4.91
CA ALA A 90 22.84 34.92 4.12
C ALA A 90 23.40 34.65 2.71
N SER A 91 23.12 33.45 2.22
CA SER A 91 23.42 33.03 0.84
C SER A 91 22.18 32.93 -0.03
N THR A 92 21.03 32.74 0.61
CA THR A 92 19.69 32.72 0.01
C THR A 92 18.70 33.18 1.06
N ILE A 93 17.68 33.92 0.64
CA ILE A 93 16.60 34.42 1.49
C ILE A 93 15.25 34.03 0.89
N PHE A 94 14.24 33.87 1.72
CA PHE A 94 12.85 33.68 1.34
C PHE A 94 11.96 33.99 2.56
N GLY A 95 10.67 34.22 2.36
CA GLY A 95 9.77 34.61 3.45
C GLY A 95 8.31 34.73 3.04
N ASN A 96 7.43 34.85 4.02
CA ASN A 96 6.04 35.27 3.81
C ASN A 96 5.90 36.74 4.18
N MET A 97 5.18 37.52 3.35
CA MET A 97 4.93 38.94 3.61
C MET A 97 6.21 39.75 3.81
N VAL A 98 7.23 39.44 3.01
CA VAL A 98 8.52 40.13 2.97
C VAL A 98 8.87 40.43 1.52
N ASP A 99 8.81 41.71 1.15
CA ASP A 99 9.31 42.18 -0.14
C ASP A 99 10.84 42.05 -0.16
N HIS A 100 11.34 41.27 -1.11
CA HIS A 100 12.76 41.14 -1.38
C HIS A 100 13.00 40.88 -2.86
N ASP A 101 14.18 41.26 -3.35
CA ASP A 101 14.66 40.85 -4.67
C ASP A 101 14.89 39.32 -4.71
N PRO A 102 14.16 38.55 -5.56
CA PRO A 102 14.30 37.10 -5.65
C PRO A 102 15.71 36.62 -6.03
N ASP A 103 16.50 37.47 -6.69
CA ASP A 103 17.87 37.18 -7.09
C ASP A 103 18.91 37.64 -6.04
N ALA A 104 18.48 38.40 -5.02
CA ALA A 104 19.37 38.88 -3.98
C ALA A 104 19.71 37.78 -2.96
N ARG A 105 20.98 37.78 -2.53
CA ARG A 105 21.49 36.82 -1.55
C ARG A 105 21.16 37.19 -0.10
N THR A 106 20.74 38.44 0.13
CA THR A 106 20.48 39.03 1.44
C THR A 106 19.51 40.20 1.32
N LEU A 107 18.90 40.59 2.44
CA LEU A 107 18.09 41.78 2.55
C LEU A 107 18.95 43.05 2.64
N SER A 108 18.60 44.06 1.88
CA SER A 108 19.12 45.42 1.99
C SER A 108 18.81 46.03 3.37
N PRO A 109 19.53 47.08 3.78
CA PRO A 109 19.21 47.81 5.02
C PRO A 109 17.78 48.38 5.02
N ASP A 110 17.27 48.83 3.87
CA ASP A 110 15.95 49.42 3.75
C ASP A 110 14.85 48.36 3.84
N GLU A 111 15.00 47.20 3.20
CA GLU A 111 14.08 46.06 3.35
C GLU A 111 14.03 45.57 4.81
N ARG A 112 15.19 45.45 5.47
CA ARG A 112 15.24 45.08 6.90
C ARG A 112 14.50 46.10 7.77
N LYS A 113 14.68 47.38 7.49
CA LYS A 113 13.99 48.45 8.20
C LYS A 113 12.48 48.38 7.99
N ALA A 114 12.02 48.14 6.75
CA ALA A 114 10.61 47.99 6.42
C ALA A 114 9.96 46.83 7.18
N ILE A 115 10.61 45.66 7.24
CA ILE A 115 10.13 44.50 8.02
C ILE A 115 10.01 44.86 9.51
N VAL A 116 11.03 45.54 10.08
CA VAL A 116 11.01 45.94 11.49
C VAL A 116 9.86 46.89 11.78
N GLU A 117 9.68 47.92 10.95
CA GLU A 117 8.61 48.90 11.08
C GLU A 117 7.24 48.21 10.98
N GLN A 118 7.01 47.43 9.93
CA GLN A 118 5.75 46.73 9.69
C GLN A 118 5.40 45.77 10.83
N TRP A 119 6.34 44.93 11.28
CA TRP A 119 6.04 43.93 12.31
C TRP A 119 5.84 44.57 13.68
N SER A 120 6.64 45.58 14.03
CA SER A 120 6.64 46.15 15.38
C SER A 120 5.57 47.20 15.62
N ASP A 121 4.97 47.78 14.58
CA ASP A 121 3.85 48.75 14.70
C ASP A 121 2.66 48.14 15.45
N GLU A 122 2.47 46.83 15.27
CA GLU A 122 1.35 46.08 15.81
C GLU A 122 1.66 45.33 17.13
N TRP A 123 2.87 45.50 17.68
CA TRP A 123 3.26 44.82 18.91
C TRP A 123 2.69 45.51 20.14
N THR A 124 2.04 44.74 21.02
CA THR A 124 1.50 45.23 22.29
C THR A 124 1.90 44.33 23.46
N GLY A 125 2.16 44.93 24.62
CA GLY A 125 2.59 44.21 25.82
C GLY A 125 4.02 43.64 25.74
N ASP A 126 4.34 42.76 26.70
CA ASP A 126 5.66 42.15 26.86
C ASP A 126 5.54 40.61 26.99
N PRO A 127 5.35 39.89 25.87
CA PRO A 127 5.16 38.44 25.89
C PRO A 127 6.43 37.73 26.38
N LYS A 128 6.25 36.72 27.24
CA LYS A 128 7.34 36.01 27.92
C LYS A 128 8.45 35.47 26.99
N ASN A 129 8.09 35.07 25.78
CA ASN A 129 9.03 34.48 24.80
C ASN A 129 9.41 35.46 23.67
N GLY A 130 9.07 36.73 23.81
CA GLY A 130 9.21 37.75 22.76
C GLY A 130 8.07 37.71 21.75
N HIS A 131 8.02 38.77 20.93
CA HIS A 131 7.09 38.93 19.81
C HIS A 131 7.46 38.10 18.59
N THR A 132 8.65 37.50 18.56
CA THR A 132 9.09 36.62 17.47
C THR A 132 9.53 35.25 17.99
N THR A 133 9.54 34.25 17.10
CA THR A 133 10.18 32.96 17.36
C THR A 133 11.31 32.74 16.36
N HIS A 134 12.49 32.37 16.86
CA HIS A 134 13.66 32.03 16.04
C HIS A 134 13.85 30.51 15.97
N LEU A 135 13.73 29.95 14.76
CA LEU A 135 14.01 28.55 14.45
C LEU A 135 15.33 28.41 13.70
N LEU A 136 15.94 27.25 13.86
CA LEU A 136 17.12 26.81 13.10
C LEU A 136 16.90 25.39 12.59
N ILE A 137 17.07 25.22 11.29
CA ILE A 137 17.12 23.93 10.61
C ILE A 137 18.55 23.70 10.14
N SER A 138 19.22 22.67 10.63
CA SER A 138 20.57 22.30 10.17
C SER A 138 20.50 21.03 9.34
N PHE A 139 21.25 21.04 8.24
CA PHE A 139 21.40 19.92 7.32
C PHE A 139 22.76 19.25 7.48
N PRO A 140 22.89 17.98 7.04
CA PRO A 140 24.17 17.27 6.96
C PRO A 140 25.21 18.01 6.11
N ALA A 141 26.49 17.84 6.43
CA ALA A 141 27.58 18.62 5.83
C ALA A 141 27.75 18.39 4.33
N ASP A 142 27.40 17.20 3.85
CA ASP A 142 27.44 16.73 2.47
C ASP A 142 26.28 17.23 1.60
N VAL A 143 25.19 17.72 2.19
CA VAL A 143 24.05 18.27 1.43
C VAL A 143 24.46 19.53 0.67
N GLY A 144 24.25 19.58 -0.64
CA GLY A 144 24.52 20.76 -1.46
C GLY A 144 23.60 21.94 -1.14
N ALA A 145 24.14 23.16 -1.00
CA ALA A 145 23.39 24.35 -0.57
C ALA A 145 22.16 24.66 -1.44
N ARG A 146 22.24 24.41 -2.76
CA ARG A 146 21.13 24.65 -3.71
C ARG A 146 19.90 23.76 -3.48
N ARG A 147 20.06 22.61 -2.83
CA ARG A 147 18.96 21.67 -2.59
C ARG A 147 18.12 22.03 -1.36
N ILE A 148 18.60 22.96 -0.52
CA ILE A 148 17.99 23.28 0.78
C ILE A 148 16.78 24.24 0.66
N PRO A 149 16.87 25.37 -0.08
CA PRO A 149 15.77 26.35 -0.10
C PRO A 149 14.42 25.77 -0.54
N PRO A 150 14.30 24.97 -1.63
CA PRO A 150 13.00 24.45 -2.05
C PRO A 150 12.30 23.60 -0.98
N ILE A 151 13.06 22.82 -0.22
CA ILE A 151 12.54 21.99 0.87
C ILE A 151 12.05 22.85 2.03
N VAL A 152 12.86 23.82 2.47
CA VAL A 152 12.54 24.63 3.65
C VAL A 152 11.47 25.67 3.34
N GLU A 153 11.44 26.19 2.13
CA GLU A 153 10.41 27.12 1.65
C GLU A 153 9.04 26.42 1.58
N GLN A 154 8.96 25.23 0.97
CA GLN A 154 7.74 24.43 0.99
C GLN A 154 7.31 24.10 2.42
N TRP A 155 8.25 23.66 3.27
CA TRP A 155 7.98 23.35 4.66
C TRP A 155 7.44 24.55 5.45
N ALA A 156 8.03 25.74 5.24
CA ALA A 156 7.62 26.96 5.91
C ALA A 156 6.27 27.46 5.36
N ALA A 157 6.01 27.31 4.05
CA ALA A 157 4.72 27.62 3.45
C ALA A 157 3.60 26.75 4.02
N GLU A 158 3.80 25.44 4.10
CA GLU A 158 2.81 24.51 4.67
C GLU A 158 2.51 24.76 6.14
N LEU A 159 3.51 25.20 6.92
CA LEU A 159 3.33 25.44 8.35
C LEU A 159 2.76 26.83 8.65
N PHE A 160 3.18 27.86 7.92
CA PHE A 160 2.95 29.25 8.31
C PHE A 160 2.10 30.06 7.33
N GLN A 161 1.84 29.58 6.10
CA GLN A 161 1.13 30.35 5.06
C GLN A 161 -0.19 29.72 4.61
N GLN A 162 -0.41 28.42 4.81
CA GLN A 162 -1.57 27.74 4.21
C GLN A 162 -2.86 27.81 5.04
N GLY A 163 -2.85 28.39 6.24
CA GLY A 163 -4.04 28.44 7.11
C GLY A 163 -4.61 27.09 7.54
N SER A 164 -3.87 25.99 7.31
CA SER A 164 -4.32 24.62 7.53
C SER A 164 -3.96 24.08 8.92
N ARG A 165 -2.92 24.64 9.55
CA ARG A 165 -2.47 24.27 10.90
C ARG A 165 -3.32 24.87 12.00
N VAL A 166 -3.71 26.12 11.80
CA VAL A 166 -4.70 26.84 12.60
C VAL A 166 -5.61 27.50 11.59
N GLU A 167 -6.91 27.19 11.68
CA GLU A 167 -7.88 27.48 10.64
C GLU A 167 -7.90 28.97 10.28
N GLY A 168 -7.58 29.24 9.02
CA GLY A 168 -7.59 30.60 8.46
C GLY A 168 -6.53 31.53 9.02
N GLU A 169 -5.48 31.02 9.67
CA GLU A 169 -4.40 31.84 10.23
C GLU A 169 -3.08 31.67 9.48
N GLU A 170 -2.41 32.79 9.23
CA GLU A 170 -1.10 32.85 8.61
C GLU A 170 -0.11 33.63 9.49
N TRP A 171 1.18 33.36 9.34
CA TRP A 171 2.25 34.10 10.02
C TRP A 171 3.25 34.65 9.03
N ALA A 172 3.63 35.91 9.25
CA ALA A 172 4.78 36.50 8.58
C ALA A 172 6.07 35.86 9.10
N TYR A 173 6.98 35.52 8.18
CA TYR A 173 8.28 35.00 8.55
C TYR A 173 9.34 35.39 7.52
N VAL A 174 10.59 35.40 7.97
CA VAL A 174 11.75 35.60 7.10
C VAL A 174 12.79 34.52 7.39
N ALA A 175 13.35 33.94 6.34
CA ALA A 175 14.30 32.85 6.40
C ALA A 175 15.61 33.19 5.68
N ALA A 176 16.73 32.68 6.20
CA ALA A 176 18.07 32.88 5.66
C ALA A 176 18.87 31.58 5.68
N LEU A 177 19.35 31.15 4.51
CA LEU A 177 20.30 30.04 4.39
C LEU A 177 21.74 30.52 4.65
N HIS A 178 22.40 29.89 5.62
CA HIS A 178 23.80 30.11 5.97
C HIS A 178 24.66 28.92 5.51
N THR A 179 25.79 29.25 4.88
CA THR A 179 26.77 28.29 4.33
C THR A 179 28.18 28.49 4.92
N ASP A 180 28.30 29.34 5.94
CA ASP A 180 29.56 29.73 6.59
C ASP A 180 30.13 28.69 7.56
N ARG A 181 29.43 27.56 7.72
CA ARG A 181 29.84 26.41 8.55
C ARG A 181 29.76 25.11 7.76
N ALA A 182 30.41 24.07 8.28
CA ALA A 182 30.37 22.72 7.67
C ALA A 182 28.94 22.22 7.46
N ASN A 183 28.08 22.36 8.48
CA ASN A 183 26.66 22.10 8.35
C ASN A 183 25.94 23.36 7.89
N LYS A 184 25.34 23.28 6.69
CA LYS A 184 24.47 24.36 6.19
C LYS A 184 23.21 24.42 7.03
N HIS A 185 22.73 25.62 7.30
CA HIS A 185 21.59 25.80 8.17
C HIS A 185 20.72 26.98 7.75
N VAL A 186 19.41 26.84 7.95
CA VAL A 186 18.44 27.89 7.71
C VAL A 186 17.99 28.46 9.04
N HIS A 187 18.12 29.77 9.18
CA HIS A 187 17.49 30.52 10.26
C HIS A 187 16.12 31.02 9.80
N ILE A 188 15.10 30.86 10.62
CA ILE A 188 13.74 31.35 10.34
C ILE A 188 13.28 32.20 11.52
N VAL A 189 12.89 33.44 11.28
CA VAL A 189 12.29 34.33 12.28
C VAL A 189 10.83 34.50 11.92
N ILE A 190 9.95 34.13 12.84
CA ILE A 190 8.49 34.16 12.69
C ILE A 190 7.96 35.29 13.56
N ASN A 191 7.11 36.17 13.02
CA ASN A 191 6.32 37.10 13.83
C ASN A 191 5.24 36.29 14.56
N ASN A 192 5.20 36.33 15.89
CA ASN A 192 4.30 35.44 16.63
C ASN A 192 2.84 35.86 16.53
N ARG A 193 2.53 37.10 16.16
CA ARG A 193 1.16 37.53 15.88
C ARG A 193 0.74 37.04 14.50
N GLY A 194 -0.35 36.29 14.43
CA GLY A 194 -0.98 35.87 13.18
C GLY A 194 -1.56 37.06 12.41
N LEU A 195 -1.67 36.92 11.09
CA LEU A 195 -2.06 37.99 10.16
C LEU A 195 -3.58 38.19 10.08
N GLU A 196 -4.36 37.14 10.27
CA GLU A 196 -5.80 37.15 9.97
C GLU A 196 -6.63 37.30 11.25
N ASN A 197 -6.30 36.53 12.30
CA ASN A 197 -7.09 36.49 13.53
C ASN A 197 -6.27 36.85 14.78
N ASP A 198 -5.06 37.40 14.60
CA ASP A 198 -4.13 37.73 15.69
C ASP A 198 -3.75 36.53 16.58
N THR A 199 -3.87 35.30 16.08
CA THR A 199 -3.57 34.10 16.86
C THR A 199 -2.07 34.02 17.14
N TRP A 200 -1.73 33.74 18.40
CA TRP A 200 -0.34 33.71 18.82
C TRP A 200 0.36 32.40 18.41
N PHE A 201 1.48 32.51 17.70
CA PHE A 201 2.37 31.40 17.41
C PHE A 201 3.08 30.92 18.67
N TYR A 202 2.96 29.63 18.96
CA TYR A 202 3.80 28.97 19.94
C TYR A 202 3.95 27.48 19.63
N MET A 203 5.11 26.95 20.02
CA MET A 203 5.41 25.53 19.91
C MET A 203 5.23 24.87 21.26
N ALA A 204 4.43 23.81 21.30
CA ALA A 204 4.20 23.00 22.48
C ALA A 204 3.89 21.56 22.08
N LYS A 205 4.17 20.61 22.99
CA LYS A 205 3.86 19.20 22.75
C LYS A 205 2.34 19.03 22.57
N GLY A 206 1.92 18.37 21.50
CA GLY A 206 0.50 18.13 21.17
C GLY A 206 -0.25 19.34 20.61
N HIS A 207 0.43 20.47 20.35
CA HIS A 207 -0.15 21.65 19.70
C HIS A 207 -0.12 21.52 18.16
N ALA A 208 -0.77 22.45 17.45
CA ALA A 208 -0.69 22.56 15.98
C ALA A 208 0.76 22.68 15.47
N PHE A 209 1.64 23.26 16.30
CA PHE A 209 3.08 23.39 16.11
C PHE A 209 3.87 22.52 17.09
N ASP A 210 3.65 21.22 17.03
CA ASP A 210 4.47 20.23 17.74
C ASP A 210 5.83 20.06 17.04
N LEU A 211 6.93 20.05 17.82
CA LEU A 211 8.28 19.96 17.29
C LEU A 211 8.53 18.65 16.52
N ASP A 212 7.98 17.55 17.02
CA ASP A 212 8.14 16.24 16.38
C ASP A 212 7.37 16.18 15.07
N ASP A 213 6.12 16.65 15.04
CA ASP A 213 5.30 16.76 13.82
C ASP A 213 5.98 17.63 12.76
N MET A 214 6.49 18.79 13.18
CA MET A 214 7.21 19.71 12.31
C MET A 214 8.48 19.07 11.72
N LYS A 215 9.20 18.25 12.50
CA LYS A 215 10.36 17.49 12.01
C LYS A 215 9.97 16.36 11.06
N THR A 216 8.90 15.63 11.37
CA THR A 216 8.36 14.58 10.48
C THR A 216 8.07 15.18 9.11
N ARG A 217 7.36 16.32 9.09
CA ARG A 217 7.00 16.94 7.83
C ARG A 217 8.22 17.43 7.03
N LEU A 218 9.26 17.91 7.72
CA LEU A 218 10.51 18.31 7.07
C LEU A 218 11.18 17.13 6.34
N VAL A 219 11.27 15.96 6.98
CA VAL A 219 11.93 14.78 6.38
C VAL A 219 11.10 14.17 5.26
N GLU A 220 9.77 14.27 5.33
CA GLU A 220 8.88 13.88 4.23
C GLU A 220 9.06 14.77 3.00
N ILE A 221 9.02 16.10 3.17
CA ILE A 221 9.25 17.04 2.08
C ILE A 221 10.67 16.84 1.52
N ALA A 222 11.67 16.63 2.37
CA ALA A 222 13.03 16.33 1.90
C ALA A 222 13.05 15.07 1.02
N ALA A 223 12.34 14.01 1.41
CA ALA A 223 12.22 12.79 0.61
C ALA A 223 11.50 13.03 -0.72
N ASP A 224 10.44 13.86 -0.75
CA ASP A 224 9.73 14.25 -1.98
C ASP A 224 10.66 15.02 -2.96
N HIS A 225 11.68 15.71 -2.42
CA HIS A 225 12.76 16.37 -3.19
C HIS A 225 14.01 15.46 -3.39
N GLY A 226 13.86 14.15 -3.19
CA GLY A 226 14.92 13.15 -3.38
C GLY A 226 16.08 13.26 -2.39
N MET A 227 15.86 13.83 -1.20
CA MET A 227 16.85 13.98 -0.13
C MET A 227 16.48 13.09 1.06
N PHE A 228 17.26 12.04 1.25
CA PHE A 228 17.00 11.05 2.29
C PHE A 228 17.56 11.50 3.65
N LEU A 229 16.69 12.09 4.47
CA LEU A 229 16.98 12.52 5.83
C LEU A 229 16.17 11.71 6.84
N ASP A 230 16.63 11.67 8.08
CA ASP A 230 15.87 11.18 9.25
C ASP A 230 15.67 12.27 10.32
N LYS A 231 14.74 12.04 11.25
CA LYS A 231 14.52 12.91 12.41
C LYS A 231 15.06 12.31 13.71
N SER A 232 15.94 11.31 13.62
CA SER A 232 16.39 10.54 14.78
C SER A 232 17.07 11.43 15.83
N SER A 233 16.76 11.13 17.07
CA SER A 233 17.34 11.76 18.25
C SER A 233 18.78 11.27 18.48
N ARG A 234 19.46 11.91 19.41
CA ARG A 234 20.77 11.43 19.89
C ARG A 234 20.65 10.07 20.58
N VAL A 235 19.57 9.87 21.34
CA VAL A 235 19.31 8.62 22.06
C VAL A 235 19.01 7.50 21.06
N ASP A 236 18.31 7.80 19.96
CA ASP A 236 17.99 6.81 18.92
C ASP A 236 19.24 6.19 18.29
N ARG A 237 20.35 6.95 18.29
CA ARG A 237 21.66 6.49 17.81
C ARG A 237 22.60 5.97 18.92
N GLY A 238 22.11 5.77 20.14
CA GLY A 238 22.93 5.29 21.28
C GLY A 238 23.75 6.39 21.99
N ILE A 239 23.54 7.67 21.68
CA ILE A 239 24.32 8.77 22.26
C ILE A 239 23.71 9.22 23.60
N MET A 240 24.36 8.81 24.68
CA MET A 240 23.92 9.05 26.07
C MET A 240 24.29 10.43 26.65
N THR A 241 24.78 11.35 25.82
CA THR A 241 25.20 12.69 26.22
C THR A 241 24.28 13.78 25.66
N TYR A 242 24.17 14.89 26.38
CA TYR A 242 23.66 16.13 25.81
C TYR A 242 24.72 16.75 24.91
N GLY A 243 24.29 17.27 23.76
CA GLY A 243 25.16 18.06 22.90
C GLY A 243 25.74 19.27 23.65
N PRO A 244 26.92 19.76 23.24
CA PRO A 244 27.59 20.84 23.93
C PRO A 244 26.74 22.12 23.88
N SER A 245 26.72 22.87 24.98
CA SER A 245 26.01 24.16 25.03
C SER A 245 26.74 25.19 24.17
N ARG A 246 26.04 26.24 23.72
CA ARG A 246 26.68 27.34 22.97
C ARG A 246 27.87 27.94 23.73
N ALA A 247 27.71 28.16 25.04
CA ALA A 247 28.78 28.66 25.90
C ALA A 247 29.99 27.72 25.94
N GLU A 248 29.76 26.40 25.92
CA GLU A 248 30.84 25.42 25.86
C GLU A 248 31.51 25.38 24.49
N ILE A 249 30.74 25.47 23.40
CA ILE A 249 31.30 25.55 22.03
C ILE A 249 32.18 26.79 21.89
N GLU A 250 31.71 27.95 22.35
CA GLU A 250 32.46 29.21 22.29
C GLU A 250 33.69 29.20 23.20
N ARG A 251 33.59 28.58 24.38
CA ARG A 251 34.74 28.38 25.28
C ARG A 251 35.78 27.44 24.68
N ALA A 252 35.36 26.28 24.18
CA ALA A 252 36.23 25.30 23.55
C ALA A 252 36.95 25.88 22.33
N GLY A 253 36.23 26.69 21.52
CA GLY A 253 36.82 27.43 20.40
C GLY A 253 37.89 28.44 20.82
N ARG A 254 37.67 29.20 21.90
CA ARG A 254 38.67 30.12 22.47
C ARG A 254 39.90 29.38 23.03
N GLU A 255 39.68 28.20 23.58
CA GLU A 255 40.71 27.36 24.20
C GLU A 255 41.40 26.42 23.18
N GLY A 256 41.00 26.44 21.91
CA GLY A 256 41.57 25.59 20.86
C GLY A 256 41.34 24.08 21.07
N ARG A 257 40.29 23.70 21.82
CA ARG A 257 39.97 22.31 22.16
C ARG A 257 38.60 21.89 21.62
N ALA A 258 38.33 20.58 21.64
CA ALA A 258 37.01 20.07 21.32
C ALA A 258 35.99 20.41 22.44
N PRO A 259 34.72 20.69 22.10
CA PRO A 259 33.65 20.87 23.08
C PRO A 259 33.41 19.60 23.89
N VAL A 260 33.22 19.75 25.21
CA VAL A 260 32.91 18.65 26.12
C VAL A 260 31.40 18.48 26.23
N GLU A 261 30.94 17.27 25.95
CA GLU A 261 29.55 16.88 26.11
C GLU A 261 29.25 16.45 27.56
N ARG A 262 28.02 16.68 28.01
CA ARG A 262 27.61 16.33 29.38
C ARG A 262 26.86 14.99 29.37
N PRO A 263 27.24 14.02 30.22
CA PRO A 263 26.51 12.76 30.31
C PRO A 263 25.10 12.98 30.89
N ARG A 264 24.16 12.13 30.48
CA ARG A 264 22.88 11.98 31.18
C ARG A 264 23.11 11.37 32.55
N GLN A 265 22.27 11.74 33.52
CA GLN A 265 22.36 11.27 34.90
C GLN A 265 20.97 10.99 35.46
N GLY A 266 20.89 10.10 36.45
CA GLY A 266 19.65 9.75 37.14
C GLY A 266 18.58 9.25 36.19
N ARG A 267 17.34 9.74 36.35
CA ARG A 267 16.19 9.32 35.55
C ARG A 267 16.40 9.53 34.04
N ALA A 268 17.02 10.63 33.65
CA ALA A 268 17.28 10.90 32.23
C ALA A 268 18.26 9.91 31.58
N LEU A 269 19.13 9.26 32.37
CA LEU A 269 19.97 8.17 31.87
C LEU A 269 19.18 6.86 31.79
N ALA A 270 18.39 6.55 32.82
CA ALA A 270 17.54 5.37 32.82
C ALA A 270 16.55 5.36 31.64
N ASP A 271 15.81 6.46 31.43
CA ASP A 271 14.87 6.60 30.32
C ASP A 271 15.58 6.48 28.95
N ALA A 272 16.83 6.95 28.84
CA ALA A 272 17.61 6.85 27.60
C ALA A 272 18.12 5.43 27.35
N MET A 273 18.47 4.68 28.39
CA MET A 273 18.86 3.27 28.27
C MET A 273 17.67 2.41 27.86
N GLU A 274 16.50 2.62 28.47
CA GLU A 274 15.26 1.92 28.12
C GLU A 274 14.89 2.17 26.65
N GLN A 275 14.94 3.42 26.18
CA GLN A 275 14.70 3.74 24.78
C GLN A 275 15.70 3.07 23.83
N VAL A 276 16.97 2.97 24.20
CA VAL A 276 17.99 2.30 23.37
C VAL A 276 17.74 0.80 23.30
N GLU A 277 17.33 0.17 24.40
CA GLU A 277 16.96 -1.24 24.43
C GLU A 277 15.69 -1.53 23.61
N GLU A 278 14.68 -0.66 23.67
CA GLU A 278 13.51 -0.71 22.80
C GLU A 278 13.89 -0.57 21.31
N ASN A 279 14.77 0.37 20.98
CA ASN A 279 15.21 0.60 19.62
C ASN A 279 16.02 -0.59 19.09
N ALA A 280 16.88 -1.19 19.91
CA ALA A 280 17.62 -2.40 19.56
C ALA A 280 16.67 -3.57 19.26
N ARG A 281 15.67 -3.81 20.11
CA ARG A 281 14.64 -4.84 19.88
C ARG A 281 13.87 -4.58 18.58
N MET A 282 13.49 -3.33 18.33
CA MET A 282 12.80 -2.94 17.10
C MET A 282 13.66 -3.22 15.86
N LEU A 283 14.95 -2.85 15.90
CA LEU A 283 15.90 -3.15 14.83
C LEU A 283 16.10 -4.66 14.65
N ARG A 284 16.17 -5.49 15.71
CA ARG A 284 16.23 -6.96 15.59
C ARG A 284 15.01 -7.54 14.89
N SER A 285 13.81 -7.06 15.24
CA SER A 285 12.59 -7.45 14.54
C SER A 285 12.69 -7.08 13.06
N MET A 286 13.11 -5.84 12.75
CA MET A 286 13.28 -5.36 11.37
C MET A 286 14.35 -6.12 10.59
N ALA A 287 15.46 -6.54 11.22
CA ALA A 287 16.50 -7.36 10.61
C ALA A 287 16.00 -8.78 10.32
N SER A 288 15.20 -9.34 11.22
CA SER A 288 14.54 -10.63 11.03
C SER A 288 13.56 -10.54 9.85
N PHE A 289 12.77 -9.47 9.78
CA PHE A 289 11.90 -9.20 8.62
C PHE A 289 12.71 -9.04 7.32
N ALA A 290 13.79 -8.26 7.33
CA ALA A 290 14.67 -8.08 6.17
C ALA A 290 15.32 -9.40 5.70
N SER A 291 15.67 -10.29 6.64
CA SER A 291 16.22 -11.61 6.34
C SER A 291 15.19 -12.54 5.71
N ILE A 292 13.95 -12.52 6.23
CA ILE A 292 12.82 -13.31 5.69
C ILE A 292 12.55 -12.92 4.23
N ILE A 293 12.79 -11.66 3.86
CA ILE A 293 12.43 -11.11 2.54
C ILE A 293 13.61 -11.12 1.55
N SER A 294 14.67 -11.86 1.88
CA SER A 294 15.88 -12.05 1.07
C SER A 294 16.62 -10.77 0.66
N ASP A 295 16.43 -9.67 1.39
CA ASP A 295 17.30 -8.49 1.29
C ASP A 295 18.43 -8.63 2.31
N GLU A 296 19.34 -9.57 2.03
CA GLU A 296 20.43 -9.95 2.93
C GLU A 296 21.33 -8.75 3.29
N ASP A 297 21.59 -7.85 2.34
CA ASP A 297 22.38 -6.64 2.54
C ASP A 297 21.70 -5.66 3.51
N LEU A 298 20.37 -5.52 3.41
CA LEU A 298 19.60 -4.69 4.33
C LEU A 298 19.47 -5.33 5.71
N ALA A 299 19.24 -6.64 5.76
CA ALA A 299 19.20 -7.40 7.00
C ALA A 299 20.51 -7.26 7.78
N LEU A 300 21.65 -7.45 7.13
CA LEU A 300 22.97 -7.29 7.73
C LEU A 300 23.20 -5.88 8.29
N LYS A 301 22.72 -4.84 7.59
CA LYS A 301 22.84 -3.44 8.07
C LYS A 301 21.99 -3.18 9.31
N ILE A 302 20.74 -3.61 9.28
CA ILE A 302 19.81 -3.43 10.39
C ILE A 302 20.30 -4.24 11.60
N ASP A 303 20.80 -5.46 11.36
CA ASP A 303 21.36 -6.32 12.41
C ASP A 303 22.62 -5.71 13.04
N ALA A 304 23.52 -5.16 12.23
CA ALA A 304 24.69 -4.42 12.71
C ALA A 304 24.31 -3.16 13.50
N ALA A 305 23.23 -2.47 13.12
CA ALA A 305 22.68 -1.34 13.86
C ALA A 305 22.14 -1.78 15.23
N ALA A 306 21.40 -2.88 15.27
CA ALA A 306 20.87 -3.47 16.50
C ALA A 306 22.00 -3.89 17.45
N GLU A 307 22.97 -4.67 16.94
CA GLU A 307 24.14 -5.13 17.69
C GLU A 307 24.95 -3.95 18.25
N THR A 308 25.09 -2.87 17.46
CA THR A 308 25.76 -1.64 17.93
C THR A 308 25.06 -1.06 19.16
N LEU A 309 23.73 -0.96 19.16
CA LEU A 309 22.98 -0.43 20.29
C LEU A 309 22.99 -1.37 21.51
N GLU A 310 22.86 -2.68 21.30
CA GLU A 310 22.90 -3.69 22.37
C GLU A 310 24.23 -3.67 23.12
N ASN A 311 25.33 -3.43 22.40
CA ASN A 311 26.66 -3.30 22.97
C ASN A 311 26.94 -1.90 23.59
N GLY A 312 25.95 -1.01 23.63
CA GLY A 312 26.09 0.36 24.13
C GLY A 312 26.92 1.26 23.22
N GLY A 313 27.06 0.90 21.95
CA GLY A 313 27.75 1.65 20.92
C GLY A 313 26.90 2.78 20.32
N ILE A 314 27.50 3.53 19.40
CA ILE A 314 26.86 4.66 18.71
C ILE A 314 26.70 4.31 17.24
N ILE A 315 25.48 4.43 16.72
CA ILE A 315 25.22 4.28 15.29
C ILE A 315 25.76 5.52 14.55
N HIS A 316 26.71 5.30 13.64
CA HIS A 316 27.27 6.33 12.77
C HIS A 316 26.81 6.12 11.32
N PRO A 317 26.28 7.15 10.63
CA PRO A 317 25.85 7.04 9.23
C PRO A 317 26.95 6.50 8.30
N ARG A 318 28.19 6.95 8.47
CA ARG A 318 29.37 6.50 7.70
C ARG A 318 29.72 5.02 7.87
N ASN A 319 29.32 4.41 8.99
CA ASN A 319 29.58 2.99 9.26
C ASN A 319 28.49 2.10 8.64
N GLN A 320 27.47 2.69 8.02
CA GLN A 320 26.33 2.02 7.39
C GLN A 320 26.23 2.31 5.88
N GLU A 321 27.24 2.98 5.29
CA GLU A 321 27.31 3.24 3.86
C GLU A 321 27.55 1.93 3.07
N ILE A 322 26.60 1.56 2.19
CA ILE A 322 26.88 0.70 1.03
C ILE A 322 26.70 1.54 -0.24
N ILE A 323 27.65 1.41 -1.16
CA ILE A 323 27.52 1.87 -2.55
C ILE A 323 26.46 0.97 -3.21
N MET A 324 25.20 1.41 -3.25
CA MET A 324 24.12 0.74 -3.97
C MET A 324 23.57 1.66 -5.07
N ASP A 325 23.31 1.05 -6.21
CA ASP A 325 22.96 1.68 -7.47
C ASP A 325 21.68 2.50 -7.35
N ALA A 326 21.76 3.80 -7.62
CA ALA A 326 20.71 4.79 -7.40
C ALA A 326 19.54 4.69 -8.41
N GLU A 327 19.43 3.56 -9.13
CA GLU A 327 18.52 3.43 -10.27
C GLU A 327 17.14 2.87 -9.96
N THR A 328 16.95 2.10 -8.88
CA THR A 328 15.77 1.23 -8.72
C THR A 328 14.61 1.77 -7.87
N ILE A 329 14.82 2.73 -6.97
CA ILE A 329 13.71 3.34 -6.18
C ILE A 329 13.90 4.85 -6.19
N LYS A 330 13.08 5.56 -6.97
CA LYS A 330 13.20 7.00 -7.20
C LYS A 330 11.97 7.79 -6.73
N THR A 331 10.85 7.12 -6.45
CA THR A 331 9.55 7.75 -6.11
C THR A 331 8.77 7.03 -5.00
N ARG A 332 7.76 7.69 -4.38
CA ARG A 332 6.80 7.04 -3.47
C ARG A 332 6.01 5.92 -4.15
N GLY A 333 5.79 6.00 -5.46
CA GLY A 333 5.15 4.95 -6.25
C GLY A 333 6.01 3.69 -6.32
N ASP A 334 7.33 3.84 -6.50
CA ASP A 334 8.27 2.71 -6.51
C ASP A 334 8.31 1.98 -5.16
N LEU A 335 8.17 2.73 -4.06
CA LEU A 335 8.09 2.18 -2.71
C LEU A 335 6.76 1.43 -2.49
N ALA A 336 5.63 1.99 -2.93
CA ALA A 336 4.33 1.34 -2.81
C ALA A 336 4.24 0.04 -3.65
N SER A 337 4.78 0.05 -4.87
CA SER A 337 4.84 -1.15 -5.72
C SER A 337 5.82 -2.20 -5.18
N SER A 338 6.96 -1.79 -4.65
CA SER A 338 7.91 -2.72 -3.99
C SER A 338 7.31 -3.34 -2.73
N PHE A 339 6.54 -2.54 -1.97
CA PHE A 339 5.82 -3.00 -0.79
C PHE A 339 4.66 -3.95 -1.14
N GLY A 340 3.92 -3.69 -2.22
CA GLY A 340 2.89 -4.62 -2.71
C GLY A 340 3.46 -5.97 -3.13
N LYS A 341 4.57 -5.97 -3.87
CA LYS A 341 5.27 -7.21 -4.23
C LYS A 341 5.82 -7.96 -3.00
N TRP A 342 6.37 -7.23 -2.04
CA TRP A 342 6.84 -7.76 -0.76
C TRP A 342 5.71 -8.45 0.05
N LEU A 343 4.52 -7.85 0.08
CA LEU A 343 3.35 -8.44 0.72
C LEU A 343 2.91 -9.74 0.03
N ASP A 344 2.87 -9.75 -1.29
CA ASP A 344 2.50 -10.93 -2.09
C ASP A 344 3.49 -12.09 -1.88
N ASP A 345 4.79 -11.81 -1.87
CA ASP A 345 5.83 -12.82 -1.65
C ASP A 345 5.80 -13.37 -0.21
N THR A 346 5.59 -12.51 0.79
CA THR A 346 5.46 -12.94 2.19
C THR A 346 4.21 -13.79 2.43
N GLU A 347 3.10 -13.45 1.79
CA GLU A 347 1.86 -14.24 1.86
C GLU A 347 2.02 -15.64 1.24
N LYS A 348 2.81 -15.76 0.16
CA LYS A 348 3.18 -17.08 -0.41
C LYS A 348 3.99 -17.91 0.58
N ASP A 349 4.89 -17.29 1.33
CA ASP A 349 5.71 -18.00 2.32
C ASP A 349 4.90 -18.41 3.55
N ILE A 350 4.00 -17.56 4.05
CA ILE A 350 3.09 -17.95 5.13
C ILE A 350 2.20 -19.11 4.69
N SER A 351 1.73 -19.12 3.43
CA SER A 351 0.91 -20.21 2.88
C SER A 351 1.64 -21.56 2.81
N ARG A 352 2.99 -21.58 2.85
CA ARG A 352 3.81 -22.81 2.87
C ARG A 352 4.01 -23.37 4.29
N LEU A 353 3.71 -22.61 5.34
CA LEU A 353 3.81 -23.06 6.73
C LEU A 353 2.75 -24.12 7.07
N PRO A 354 2.93 -24.93 8.12
CA PRO A 354 1.86 -25.80 8.62
C PRO A 354 0.59 -25.02 8.94
N HIS A 355 -0.59 -25.53 8.57
CA HIS A 355 -1.88 -24.83 8.72
C HIS A 355 -2.15 -24.28 10.14
N ALA A 356 -1.62 -24.94 11.17
CA ALA A 356 -1.77 -24.50 12.56
C ALA A 356 -1.03 -23.17 12.86
N GLU A 357 0.06 -22.88 12.15
CA GLU A 357 0.93 -21.71 12.36
C GLU A 357 0.56 -20.55 11.43
N GLN A 358 -0.06 -20.82 10.28
CA GLN A 358 -0.42 -19.82 9.27
C GLN A 358 -1.26 -18.68 9.85
N ARG A 359 -2.24 -19.00 10.70
CA ARG A 359 -3.20 -18.01 11.23
C ARG A 359 -2.52 -17.00 12.15
N GLU A 360 -1.67 -17.45 13.05
CA GLU A 360 -0.94 -16.59 13.99
C GLU A 360 0.05 -15.71 13.23
N MET A 361 0.84 -16.32 12.34
CA MET A 361 1.83 -15.63 11.51
C MET A 361 1.19 -14.56 10.59
N ARG A 362 0.06 -14.87 9.93
CA ARG A 362 -0.69 -13.88 9.14
C ARG A 362 -1.19 -12.72 9.99
N SER A 363 -1.72 -13.02 11.18
CA SER A 363 -2.26 -11.99 12.07
C SER A 363 -1.18 -11.01 12.52
N GLU A 364 0.00 -11.51 12.92
CA GLU A 364 1.13 -10.67 13.33
C GLU A 364 1.67 -9.84 12.16
N PHE A 365 1.84 -10.49 10.99
CA PHE A 365 2.32 -9.84 9.78
C PHE A 365 1.42 -8.68 9.34
N TYR A 366 0.10 -8.89 9.24
CA TYR A 366 -0.82 -7.85 8.79
C TYR A 366 -1.02 -6.74 9.82
N GLN A 367 -0.76 -7.00 11.10
CA GLN A 367 -0.75 -5.93 12.10
C GLN A 367 0.41 -4.95 11.85
N ILE A 368 1.61 -5.47 11.57
CA ILE A 368 2.80 -4.67 11.27
C ILE A 368 2.69 -3.99 9.90
N ALA A 369 2.24 -4.71 8.88
CA ALA A 369 2.04 -4.15 7.55
C ALA A 369 0.99 -3.02 7.54
N ALA A 370 -0.08 -3.13 8.34
CA ALA A 370 -1.10 -2.10 8.43
C ALA A 370 -0.56 -0.81 9.06
N GLU A 371 0.36 -0.92 10.02
CA GLU A 371 1.06 0.24 10.58
C GLU A 371 1.92 0.92 9.50
N ILE A 372 2.68 0.15 8.72
CA ILE A 372 3.50 0.68 7.60
C ILE A 372 2.64 1.36 6.51
N VAL A 373 1.51 0.77 6.11
CA VAL A 373 0.63 1.36 5.08
C VAL A 373 -0.06 2.63 5.56
N ARG A 374 -0.47 2.66 6.83
CA ARG A 374 -1.03 3.86 7.47
C ARG A 374 -0.02 5.00 7.44
N ASP A 375 1.21 4.66 7.77
CA ASP A 375 2.37 5.53 7.81
C ASP A 375 2.80 6.07 6.45
N LEU A 376 2.52 5.33 5.38
CA LEU A 376 2.69 5.79 3.99
C LEU A 376 1.56 6.72 3.53
N GLY A 377 0.58 7.01 4.39
CA GLY A 377 -0.54 7.93 4.14
C GLY A 377 -1.81 7.27 3.60
N ASP A 378 -1.90 5.93 3.63
CA ASP A 378 -3.06 5.17 3.18
C ASP A 378 -3.83 4.57 4.38
N ASP A 379 -4.45 5.44 5.18
CA ASP A 379 -5.29 5.05 6.34
C ASP A 379 -6.38 4.04 5.98
N ARG A 380 -6.95 4.19 4.78
CA ARG A 380 -7.98 3.29 4.26
C ARG A 380 -7.36 1.93 3.92
N GLY A 381 -6.20 1.92 3.29
CA GLY A 381 -5.45 0.70 3.01
C GLY A 381 -5.11 -0.08 4.27
N ALA A 382 -4.64 0.60 5.32
CA ALA A 382 -4.38 -0.01 6.62
C ALA A 382 -5.62 -0.66 7.25
N GLN A 383 -6.81 -0.06 7.07
CA GLN A 383 -8.06 -0.68 7.53
C GLN A 383 -8.41 -1.92 6.71
N LEU A 384 -8.20 -1.88 5.38
CA LEU A 384 -8.50 -2.99 4.49
C LEU A 384 -7.68 -4.25 4.80
N MET A 385 -6.49 -4.12 5.40
CA MET A 385 -5.69 -5.26 5.86
C MET A 385 -6.35 -6.09 6.97
N HIS A 386 -7.30 -5.49 7.71
CA HIS A 386 -8.06 -6.16 8.76
C HIS A 386 -9.45 -6.64 8.30
N HIS A 387 -9.73 -6.53 7.00
CA HIS A 387 -11.00 -6.97 6.42
C HIS A 387 -10.74 -8.09 5.41
N GLU A 388 -11.68 -9.04 5.33
CA GLU A 388 -11.66 -10.06 4.29
C GLU A 388 -11.85 -9.42 2.90
N ALA A 389 -11.29 -10.05 1.88
CA ALA A 389 -11.54 -9.70 0.48
C ALA A 389 -13.04 -9.67 0.19
N ARG A 390 -13.45 -8.91 -0.83
CA ARG A 390 -14.86 -8.59 -1.13
C ARG A 390 -15.38 -9.28 -2.38
N THR A 391 -14.54 -9.45 -3.40
CA THR A 391 -14.92 -10.11 -4.66
C THR A 391 -14.95 -11.61 -4.46
N ALA A 392 -15.94 -12.26 -5.08
CA ALA A 392 -16.06 -13.72 -5.03
C ALA A 392 -14.80 -14.42 -5.58
N LEU A 393 -14.11 -13.81 -6.56
CA LEU A 393 -12.89 -14.35 -7.13
C LEU A 393 -11.78 -14.49 -6.09
N TYR A 394 -11.58 -13.50 -5.23
CA TYR A 394 -10.49 -13.50 -4.26
C TYR A 394 -10.90 -13.95 -2.86
N GLN A 395 -12.20 -14.05 -2.57
CA GLN A 395 -12.73 -14.81 -1.44
C GLN A 395 -12.69 -16.33 -1.65
N THR A 396 -12.40 -16.77 -2.88
CA THR A 396 -12.41 -18.19 -3.25
C THR A 396 -11.00 -18.65 -3.58
N GLN A 397 -10.60 -19.75 -2.97
CA GLN A 397 -9.40 -20.49 -3.28
C GLN A 397 -9.77 -21.74 -4.09
N ILE A 398 -9.11 -21.92 -5.24
CA ILE A 398 -9.28 -23.10 -6.10
C ILE A 398 -7.99 -23.92 -6.07
N THR A 399 -8.00 -25.04 -5.36
CA THR A 399 -6.85 -25.94 -5.24
C THR A 399 -6.83 -26.94 -6.42
N SER A 400 -6.16 -28.09 -6.25
CA SER A 400 -6.16 -29.16 -7.26
C SER A 400 -7.51 -29.84 -7.38
N ASP A 401 -8.28 -30.03 -6.31
CA ASP A 401 -9.50 -30.86 -6.30
C ASP A 401 -10.66 -30.25 -5.50
N THR A 402 -10.43 -29.09 -4.89
CA THR A 402 -11.36 -28.44 -3.97
C THR A 402 -11.51 -26.95 -4.32
N VAL A 403 -12.70 -26.42 -4.05
CA VAL A 403 -13.01 -24.99 -4.08
C VAL A 403 -13.47 -24.57 -2.71
N SER A 404 -12.78 -23.64 -2.08
CA SER A 404 -13.09 -23.12 -0.76
C SER A 404 -13.27 -21.61 -0.82
N GLY A 405 -14.43 -21.09 -0.42
CA GLY A 405 -14.72 -19.66 -0.49
C GLY A 405 -16.15 -19.32 -0.13
N ILE A 406 -16.40 -18.09 0.33
CA ILE A 406 -17.73 -17.62 0.77
C ILE A 406 -18.26 -18.48 1.96
N GLY A 407 -17.35 -18.92 2.84
CA GLY A 407 -17.68 -19.72 4.02
C GLY A 407 -18.09 -21.17 3.74
N GLN A 408 -17.81 -21.71 2.55
CA GLN A 408 -18.13 -23.06 2.13
C GLN A 408 -16.94 -23.74 1.44
N GLU A 409 -16.91 -25.08 1.46
CA GLU A 409 -15.91 -25.90 0.78
C GLU A 409 -16.63 -26.98 -0.04
N LYS A 410 -16.25 -27.14 -1.32
CA LYS A 410 -16.80 -28.12 -2.25
C LYS A 410 -15.68 -28.94 -2.88
N GLN A 411 -15.83 -30.27 -2.86
CA GLN A 411 -14.98 -31.17 -3.61
C GLN A 411 -15.46 -31.27 -5.06
N VAL A 412 -14.61 -30.84 -6.00
CA VAL A 412 -14.92 -30.77 -7.44
C VAL A 412 -14.07 -31.74 -8.27
N GLY A 413 -13.05 -32.34 -7.67
CA GLY A 413 -12.08 -33.19 -8.36
C GLY A 413 -11.12 -32.41 -9.27
N GLU A 414 -10.05 -33.06 -9.72
CA GLU A 414 -9.00 -32.42 -10.51
C GLU A 414 -9.49 -31.82 -11.82
N ASP A 415 -10.37 -32.54 -12.52
CA ASP A 415 -10.93 -32.07 -13.78
C ASP A 415 -11.88 -30.88 -13.57
N GLY A 416 -12.66 -30.89 -12.49
CA GLY A 416 -13.57 -29.79 -12.16
C GLY A 416 -12.81 -28.50 -11.81
N ALA A 417 -11.78 -28.60 -10.98
CA ALA A 417 -10.91 -27.48 -10.65
C ALA A 417 -10.20 -26.91 -11.88
N ARG A 418 -9.69 -27.79 -12.76
CA ARG A 418 -9.03 -27.41 -14.02
C ARG A 418 -9.99 -26.70 -14.98
N GLU A 419 -11.22 -27.21 -15.13
CA GLU A 419 -12.26 -26.60 -15.96
C GLU A 419 -12.62 -25.19 -15.49
N MET A 420 -12.81 -25.01 -14.17
CA MET A 420 -13.11 -23.68 -13.61
C MET A 420 -11.97 -22.70 -13.81
N LYS A 421 -10.72 -23.11 -13.53
CA LYS A 421 -9.53 -22.28 -13.76
C LYS A 421 -9.46 -21.86 -15.24
N SER A 422 -9.60 -22.82 -16.16
CA SER A 422 -9.57 -22.55 -17.60
C SER A 422 -10.64 -21.55 -18.05
N ARG A 423 -11.87 -21.67 -17.54
CA ARG A 423 -12.96 -20.72 -17.86
C ARG A 423 -12.66 -19.31 -17.37
N ILE A 424 -12.15 -19.16 -16.15
CA ILE A 424 -11.80 -17.85 -15.59
C ILE A 424 -10.58 -17.25 -16.29
N GLU A 425 -9.58 -18.08 -16.63
CA GLU A 425 -8.43 -17.66 -17.43
C GLU A 425 -8.85 -17.14 -18.81
N HIS A 426 -9.82 -17.79 -19.46
CA HIS A 426 -10.33 -17.32 -20.75
C HIS A 426 -11.02 -15.94 -20.63
N LEU A 427 -11.84 -15.75 -19.58
CA LEU A 427 -12.45 -14.44 -19.29
C LEU A 427 -11.40 -13.36 -19.02
N ALA A 428 -10.30 -13.71 -18.35
CA ALA A 428 -9.18 -12.80 -18.10
C ALA A 428 -8.51 -12.39 -19.42
N GLU A 429 -8.24 -13.35 -20.31
CA GLU A 429 -7.65 -13.11 -21.63
C GLU A 429 -8.53 -12.17 -22.48
N GLU A 430 -9.85 -12.38 -22.51
CA GLU A 430 -10.79 -11.50 -23.22
C GLU A 430 -10.75 -10.06 -22.70
N ALA A 431 -10.63 -9.89 -21.37
CA ALA A 431 -10.49 -8.59 -20.72
C ALA A 431 -9.14 -7.92 -21.01
N GLY A 432 -8.12 -8.68 -21.41
CA GLY A 432 -6.74 -8.20 -21.62
C GLY A 432 -5.85 -8.36 -20.38
N LEU A 433 -6.19 -9.30 -19.49
CA LEU A 433 -5.45 -9.64 -18.29
C LEU A 433 -4.57 -10.89 -18.50
N ASP A 434 -3.51 -11.02 -17.71
CA ASP A 434 -2.59 -12.15 -17.78
C ASP A 434 -3.20 -13.42 -17.14
N ARG A 435 -3.31 -14.48 -17.94
CA ARG A 435 -3.90 -15.77 -17.52
C ARG A 435 -3.16 -16.42 -16.37
N ALA A 436 -1.83 -16.48 -16.45
CA ALA A 436 -1.00 -17.15 -15.45
C ALA A 436 -1.09 -16.40 -14.12
N LYS A 437 -1.07 -15.07 -14.17
CA LYS A 437 -1.21 -14.21 -13.00
C LYS A 437 -2.56 -14.40 -12.29
N ILE A 438 -3.66 -14.44 -13.04
CA ILE A 438 -4.99 -14.69 -12.46
C ILE A 438 -5.09 -16.12 -11.90
N SER A 439 -4.54 -17.13 -12.58
CA SER A 439 -4.53 -18.52 -12.10
C SER A 439 -3.74 -18.70 -10.79
N GLU A 440 -2.61 -18.01 -10.66
CA GLU A 440 -1.85 -17.96 -9.41
C GLU A 440 -2.66 -17.34 -8.27
N ARG A 441 -3.25 -16.15 -8.48
CA ARG A 441 -4.07 -15.47 -7.48
C ARG A 441 -5.30 -16.28 -7.07
N MET A 442 -5.95 -16.99 -7.98
CA MET A 442 -7.08 -17.90 -7.67
C MET A 442 -6.66 -19.09 -6.81
N SER A 443 -5.43 -19.58 -6.97
CA SER A 443 -4.92 -20.72 -6.20
C SER A 443 -4.55 -20.31 -4.77
N LEU A 444 -4.25 -19.02 -4.55
CA LEU A 444 -3.91 -18.45 -3.25
C LEU A 444 -5.14 -17.89 -2.52
N GLY A 445 -6.05 -17.23 -3.25
CA GLY A 445 -7.02 -16.30 -2.67
C GLY A 445 -6.33 -14.99 -2.22
N ALA A 446 -7.08 -13.91 -2.04
CA ALA A 446 -6.52 -12.72 -1.37
C ALA A 446 -6.61 -12.91 0.14
N ALA A 447 -5.51 -12.60 0.83
CA ALA A 447 -5.45 -12.70 2.29
C ALA A 447 -6.35 -11.69 2.99
N ASN A 448 -6.57 -10.52 2.39
CA ASN A 448 -7.41 -9.45 2.90
C ASN A 448 -7.86 -8.49 1.79
N ALA A 449 -8.71 -7.53 2.14
CA ALA A 449 -9.27 -6.55 1.21
C ALA A 449 -8.24 -5.53 0.69
N TRP A 450 -7.08 -5.41 1.34
CA TRP A 450 -6.01 -4.52 0.86
C TRP A 450 -5.31 -5.14 -0.35
N GLN A 451 -4.93 -6.42 -0.24
CA GLN A 451 -4.27 -7.15 -1.32
C GLN A 451 -5.17 -7.24 -2.55
N GLU A 452 -6.47 -7.50 -2.33
CA GLU A 452 -7.47 -7.43 -3.39
C GLU A 452 -7.48 -6.05 -4.08
N ARG A 453 -7.47 -4.95 -3.33
CA ARG A 453 -7.47 -3.59 -3.90
C ARG A 453 -6.25 -3.37 -4.79
N GLU A 454 -5.06 -3.78 -4.36
CA GLU A 454 -3.85 -3.59 -5.16
C GLU A 454 -3.85 -4.47 -6.41
N TRP A 455 -4.31 -5.72 -6.32
CA TRP A 455 -4.51 -6.57 -7.50
C TRP A 455 -5.49 -5.96 -8.50
N ILE A 456 -6.60 -5.38 -8.04
CA ILE A 456 -7.58 -4.72 -8.91
C ILE A 456 -6.98 -3.46 -9.57
N LYS A 457 -6.14 -2.70 -8.86
CA LYS A 457 -5.41 -1.56 -9.47
C LYS A 457 -4.43 -2.02 -10.53
N GLU A 458 -3.68 -3.09 -10.28
CA GLU A 458 -2.79 -3.66 -11.28
C GLU A 458 -3.56 -4.13 -12.52
N ASP A 459 -4.74 -4.73 -12.32
CA ASP A 459 -5.60 -5.18 -13.41
C ASP A 459 -6.16 -4.01 -14.22
N LEU A 460 -6.54 -2.91 -13.57
CA LEU A 460 -6.93 -1.65 -14.23
C LEU A 460 -5.81 -1.11 -15.14
N LEU A 461 -4.57 -1.12 -14.64
CA LEU A 461 -3.40 -0.69 -15.42
C LEU A 461 -3.12 -1.65 -16.59
N ALA A 462 -3.20 -2.96 -16.36
CA ALA A 462 -2.98 -3.98 -17.38
C ALA A 462 -4.03 -3.92 -18.50
N VAL A 463 -5.31 -3.77 -18.15
CA VAL A 463 -6.39 -3.57 -19.14
C VAL A 463 -6.19 -2.29 -19.92
N ALA A 464 -5.80 -1.20 -19.25
CA ALA A 464 -5.55 0.06 -19.93
C ALA A 464 -4.41 -0.06 -20.95
N ASP A 465 -3.30 -0.72 -20.60
CA ASP A 465 -2.21 -0.94 -21.54
C ASP A 465 -2.60 -1.90 -22.68
N ALA A 466 -3.24 -3.03 -22.38
CA ALA A 466 -3.63 -4.03 -23.36
C ALA A 466 -4.64 -3.49 -24.37
N LYS A 467 -5.61 -2.69 -23.91
CA LYS A 467 -6.67 -2.10 -24.74
C LYS A 467 -6.34 -0.68 -25.23
N LYS A 468 -5.14 -0.16 -24.90
CA LYS A 468 -4.65 1.18 -25.26
C LYS A 468 -5.62 2.30 -24.85
N ILE A 469 -6.08 2.24 -23.60
CA ILE A 469 -7.00 3.20 -22.98
C ILE A 469 -6.20 4.29 -22.25
N ASP A 470 -6.55 5.55 -22.48
CA ASP A 470 -5.93 6.69 -21.82
C ASP A 470 -6.54 6.96 -20.43
N LEU A 471 -5.82 6.56 -19.38
CA LEU A 471 -6.22 6.75 -17.98
C LEU A 471 -6.12 8.21 -17.50
N SER A 472 -5.53 9.13 -18.28
CA SER A 472 -5.56 10.56 -17.93
C SER A 472 -6.95 11.18 -18.13
N SER A 473 -7.79 10.54 -18.96
CA SER A 473 -9.17 10.96 -19.23
C SER A 473 -10.18 10.27 -18.30
N GLU A 474 -11.23 10.99 -17.88
CA GLU A 474 -12.32 10.41 -17.07
C GLU A 474 -13.08 9.31 -17.84
N GLU A 475 -13.30 9.51 -19.13
CA GLU A 475 -13.91 8.51 -20.02
C GLU A 475 -13.05 7.24 -20.14
N GLY A 476 -11.74 7.39 -20.32
CA GLY A 476 -10.81 6.27 -20.37
C GLY A 476 -10.76 5.51 -19.04
N ARG A 477 -10.73 6.22 -17.91
CA ARG A 477 -10.85 5.62 -16.58
C ARG A 477 -12.15 4.81 -16.44
N GLY A 478 -13.29 5.40 -16.76
CA GLY A 478 -14.58 4.71 -16.72
C GLY A 478 -14.59 3.43 -17.57
N ARG A 479 -14.07 3.51 -18.80
CA ARG A 479 -13.99 2.34 -19.70
C ARG A 479 -13.07 1.23 -19.18
N ALA A 480 -11.92 1.56 -18.59
CA ALA A 480 -11.04 0.57 -17.99
C ALA A 480 -11.72 -0.13 -16.80
N ALA A 481 -12.41 0.64 -15.95
CA ALA A 481 -13.17 0.12 -14.82
C ALA A 481 -14.31 -0.81 -15.27
N ASP A 482 -15.08 -0.45 -16.30
CA ASP A 482 -16.17 -1.27 -16.82
C ASP A 482 -15.69 -2.65 -17.33
N ILE A 483 -14.52 -2.69 -18.00
CA ILE A 483 -13.93 -3.94 -18.50
C ILE A 483 -13.50 -4.83 -17.32
N VAL A 484 -12.80 -4.24 -16.35
CA VAL A 484 -12.32 -4.97 -15.16
C VAL A 484 -13.50 -5.47 -14.32
N ASP A 485 -14.49 -4.61 -14.02
CA ASP A 485 -15.70 -5.00 -13.31
C ASP A 485 -16.49 -6.07 -14.09
N GLY A 486 -16.53 -6.00 -15.42
CA GLY A 486 -17.12 -7.00 -16.29
C GLY A 486 -16.47 -8.38 -16.11
N PHE A 487 -15.14 -8.43 -16.10
CA PHE A 487 -14.37 -9.65 -15.82
C PHE A 487 -14.69 -10.22 -14.42
N TYR A 488 -14.58 -9.41 -13.37
CA TYR A 488 -14.83 -9.87 -12.00
C TYR A 488 -16.27 -10.39 -11.81
N ASN A 489 -17.26 -9.74 -12.43
CA ASN A 489 -18.64 -10.20 -12.41
C ASN A 489 -18.84 -11.52 -13.17
N ALA A 490 -18.15 -11.71 -14.30
CA ALA A 490 -18.22 -12.96 -15.05
C ALA A 490 -17.53 -14.11 -14.29
N ALA A 491 -16.36 -13.86 -13.70
CA ALA A 491 -15.67 -14.84 -12.85
C ALA A 491 -16.51 -15.22 -11.61
N ALA A 492 -17.13 -14.23 -10.96
CA ALA A 492 -18.05 -14.47 -9.84
C ALA A 492 -19.24 -15.37 -10.22
N LYS A 493 -19.75 -15.27 -11.44
CA LYS A 493 -20.80 -16.19 -11.94
C LYS A 493 -20.29 -17.61 -12.09
N VAL A 494 -19.10 -17.82 -12.65
CA VAL A 494 -18.49 -19.16 -12.77
C VAL A 494 -18.32 -19.79 -11.39
N ILE A 495 -17.81 -19.04 -10.42
CA ILE A 495 -17.61 -19.49 -9.04
C ILE A 495 -18.95 -19.78 -8.35
N SER A 496 -19.91 -18.85 -8.46
CA SER A 496 -21.23 -19.02 -7.83
C SER A 496 -21.98 -20.23 -8.40
N GLN A 497 -21.90 -20.48 -9.71
CA GLN A 497 -22.47 -21.68 -10.33
C GLN A 497 -21.85 -22.96 -9.80
N ALA A 498 -20.55 -22.94 -9.47
CA ALA A 498 -19.86 -24.10 -8.90
C ALA A 498 -20.18 -24.33 -7.41
N ILE A 499 -20.27 -23.26 -6.60
CA ILE A 499 -20.47 -23.32 -5.14
C ILE A 499 -21.96 -23.45 -4.75
N GLN A 500 -22.89 -22.79 -5.44
CA GLN A 500 -24.33 -22.83 -5.11
C GLN A 500 -25.02 -24.21 -5.30
N VAL A 501 -24.29 -25.21 -5.80
CA VAL A 501 -24.80 -26.57 -6.03
C VAL A 501 -25.34 -27.22 -4.73
N ASP A 502 -24.90 -26.79 -3.55
CA ASP A 502 -25.33 -27.35 -2.25
C ASP A 502 -26.34 -26.52 -1.45
N LEU A 503 -26.75 -25.31 -1.90
CA LEU A 503 -27.65 -24.49 -1.08
C LEU A 503 -29.10 -25.01 -1.02
N THR A 504 -29.51 -25.93 -1.92
CA THR A 504 -30.63 -26.87 -1.69
C THR A 504 -30.52 -28.07 -2.65
N PRO A 505 -30.29 -29.30 -2.15
CA PRO A 505 -30.37 -30.53 -2.98
C PRO A 505 -31.73 -30.68 -3.70
N GLU A 506 -32.77 -30.01 -3.19
CA GLU A 506 -34.13 -30.06 -3.73
C GLU A 506 -34.34 -29.21 -5.01
N ASN A 507 -33.43 -28.29 -5.38
CA ASN A 507 -33.65 -27.34 -6.49
C ASN A 507 -32.68 -27.38 -7.69
N ASP A 508 -31.59 -28.16 -7.69
CA ASP A 508 -30.77 -28.31 -8.91
C ASP A 508 -31.44 -29.25 -9.93
N ARG A 509 -32.42 -28.70 -10.65
CA ARG A 509 -33.23 -29.42 -11.64
C ARG A 509 -32.38 -29.95 -12.79
N LEU A 510 -31.35 -29.22 -13.23
CA LEU A 510 -30.54 -29.60 -14.39
C LEU A 510 -29.66 -30.81 -14.04
N THR A 511 -28.90 -30.75 -12.94
CA THR A 511 -28.01 -31.85 -12.51
C THR A 511 -28.79 -33.14 -12.23
N ARG A 512 -29.99 -33.04 -11.61
CA ARG A 512 -30.88 -34.21 -11.44
C ARG A 512 -31.40 -34.74 -12.77
N THR A 513 -31.80 -33.85 -13.68
CA THR A 513 -32.27 -34.27 -15.01
C THR A 513 -31.17 -35.03 -15.74
N LEU A 514 -29.93 -34.52 -15.72
CA LEU A 514 -28.76 -35.20 -16.30
C LEU A 514 -28.50 -36.57 -15.65
N GLY A 515 -28.57 -36.66 -14.32
CA GLY A 515 -28.45 -37.93 -13.61
C GLY A 515 -29.54 -38.94 -13.99
N HIS A 516 -30.79 -38.50 -14.10
CA HIS A 516 -31.90 -39.35 -14.56
C HIS A 516 -31.78 -39.75 -16.03
N MET A 517 -31.28 -38.86 -16.89
CA MET A 517 -31.00 -39.18 -18.29
C MET A 517 -29.93 -40.28 -18.39
N ALA A 518 -28.84 -40.16 -17.63
CA ALA A 518 -27.81 -41.20 -17.54
C ALA A 518 -28.38 -42.54 -17.06
N ASP A 519 -29.15 -42.54 -15.97
CA ASP A 519 -29.77 -43.75 -15.44
C ASP A 519 -30.78 -44.38 -16.41
N SER A 520 -31.55 -43.55 -17.12
CA SER A 520 -32.51 -43.99 -18.14
C SER A 520 -31.81 -44.60 -19.34
N LEU A 521 -30.72 -43.99 -19.80
CA LEU A 521 -29.92 -44.56 -20.89
C LEU A 521 -29.37 -45.93 -20.48
N GLY A 522 -28.80 -46.07 -19.28
CA GLY A 522 -28.26 -47.33 -18.78
C GLY A 522 -29.31 -48.43 -18.59
N LYS A 523 -30.51 -48.08 -18.10
CA LYS A 523 -31.59 -49.07 -17.82
C LYS A 523 -32.48 -49.38 -19.02
N HIS A 524 -32.72 -48.41 -19.88
CA HIS A 524 -33.75 -48.48 -20.93
C HIS A 524 -33.18 -48.27 -22.35
N GLY A 525 -31.90 -47.92 -22.48
CA GLY A 525 -31.24 -47.73 -23.78
C GLY A 525 -31.70 -46.49 -24.56
N LYS A 526 -32.53 -45.62 -23.96
CA LYS A 526 -33.03 -44.40 -24.61
C LYS A 526 -33.26 -43.25 -23.63
N VAL A 527 -33.18 -42.03 -24.19
CA VAL A 527 -33.46 -40.76 -23.51
C VAL A 527 -34.24 -39.88 -24.48
N GLU A 528 -35.43 -39.44 -24.09
CA GLU A 528 -36.35 -38.67 -24.93
C GLU A 528 -37.05 -37.60 -24.08
N PHE A 529 -37.22 -36.40 -24.63
CA PHE A 529 -38.02 -35.34 -24.04
C PHE A 529 -39.48 -35.49 -24.46
N GLN A 530 -40.41 -34.96 -23.66
CA GLN A 530 -41.84 -35.04 -23.99
C GLN A 530 -42.17 -34.25 -25.27
N ASN A 531 -41.46 -33.16 -25.51
CA ASN A 531 -41.62 -32.31 -26.69
C ASN A 531 -40.32 -31.52 -26.97
N ASP A 532 -40.27 -30.90 -28.13
CA ASP A 532 -39.13 -30.11 -28.60
C ASP A 532 -38.92 -28.80 -27.84
N ASP A 533 -39.94 -28.27 -27.16
CA ASP A 533 -39.80 -27.06 -26.33
C ASP A 533 -39.05 -27.37 -25.03
N ASP A 534 -39.32 -28.52 -24.41
CA ASP A 534 -38.58 -29.03 -23.25
C ASP A 534 -37.13 -29.32 -23.62
N ALA A 535 -36.90 -29.92 -24.79
CA ALA A 535 -35.55 -30.16 -25.33
C ALA A 535 -34.79 -28.84 -25.58
N ARG A 536 -35.46 -27.83 -26.13
CA ARG A 536 -34.87 -26.50 -26.35
C ARG A 536 -34.51 -25.81 -25.05
N ARG A 537 -35.41 -25.85 -24.06
CA ARG A 537 -35.18 -25.29 -22.74
C ARG A 537 -34.01 -25.99 -22.05
N PHE A 538 -33.97 -27.32 -22.09
CA PHE A 538 -32.84 -28.09 -21.58
C PHE A 538 -31.52 -27.68 -22.26
N GLY A 539 -31.49 -27.59 -23.59
CA GLY A 539 -30.30 -27.17 -24.33
C GLY A 539 -29.84 -25.74 -24.05
N GLN A 540 -30.77 -24.84 -23.66
CA GLN A 540 -30.45 -23.50 -23.18
C GLN A 540 -29.86 -23.54 -21.76
N ASP A 541 -30.55 -24.20 -20.82
CA ASP A 541 -30.12 -24.35 -19.43
C ASP A 541 -28.73 -25.03 -19.35
N PHE A 542 -28.50 -26.03 -20.22
CA PHE A 542 -27.21 -26.74 -20.33
C PHE A 542 -26.07 -25.80 -20.73
N ARG A 543 -26.25 -25.00 -21.79
CA ARG A 543 -25.22 -24.06 -22.26
C ARG A 543 -25.00 -22.90 -21.29
N GLU A 544 -26.04 -22.48 -20.58
CA GLU A 544 -25.92 -21.46 -19.54
C GLU A 544 -25.11 -21.94 -18.33
N ARG A 545 -25.22 -23.23 -17.97
CA ARG A 545 -24.47 -23.88 -16.89
C ARG A 545 -23.02 -24.21 -17.28
N TYR A 546 -22.85 -24.93 -18.39
CA TYR A 546 -21.58 -25.56 -18.75
C TYR A 546 -20.75 -24.80 -19.79
N GLY A 547 -21.26 -23.68 -20.31
CA GLY A 547 -20.61 -22.89 -21.36
C GLY A 547 -21.27 -23.07 -22.72
N GLN A 548 -21.14 -22.07 -23.59
CA GLN A 548 -21.83 -22.05 -24.89
C GLN A 548 -21.29 -23.10 -25.88
N ASP A 549 -20.03 -23.50 -25.70
CA ASP A 549 -19.27 -24.49 -26.47
C ASP A 549 -19.41 -25.93 -25.91
N SER A 550 -20.02 -26.10 -24.74
CA SER A 550 -20.13 -27.38 -24.02
C SER A 550 -20.72 -28.51 -24.86
N MET A 551 -21.73 -28.23 -25.68
CA MET A 551 -22.31 -29.21 -26.61
C MET A 551 -21.30 -29.66 -27.66
N THR A 552 -20.56 -28.72 -28.26
CA THR A 552 -19.51 -29.04 -29.25
C THR A 552 -18.41 -29.89 -28.63
N ARG A 553 -17.96 -29.55 -27.41
CA ARG A 553 -16.95 -30.33 -26.67
C ARG A 553 -17.40 -31.76 -26.39
N ILE A 554 -18.66 -31.94 -25.98
CA ILE A 554 -19.26 -33.27 -25.80
C ILE A 554 -19.28 -34.05 -27.13
N ALA A 555 -19.54 -33.38 -28.26
CA ALA A 555 -19.51 -34.02 -29.57
C ALA A 555 -18.10 -34.48 -29.98
N GLU A 556 -17.07 -33.81 -29.49
CA GLU A 556 -15.66 -34.17 -29.70
C GLU A 556 -15.16 -35.25 -28.73
N GLY A 557 -16.01 -35.67 -27.77
CA GLY A 557 -15.67 -36.64 -26.73
C GLY A 557 -15.01 -36.03 -25.49
N ASP A 558 -14.95 -34.69 -25.39
CA ASP A 558 -14.50 -33.98 -24.19
C ASP A 558 -15.67 -33.83 -23.21
N THR A 559 -15.51 -34.43 -22.04
CA THR A 559 -16.52 -34.37 -20.97
C THR A 559 -16.16 -33.38 -19.87
N GLY A 560 -15.02 -32.67 -19.98
CA GLY A 560 -14.47 -31.79 -18.94
C GLY A 560 -15.43 -30.70 -18.47
N ALA A 561 -16.25 -30.15 -19.37
CA ALA A 561 -17.27 -29.14 -19.03
C ALA A 561 -18.24 -29.60 -17.92
N LEU A 562 -18.46 -30.91 -17.77
CA LEU A 562 -19.36 -31.50 -16.77
C LEU A 562 -18.67 -31.80 -15.42
N ALA A 563 -17.35 -31.67 -15.33
CA ALA A 563 -16.57 -32.19 -14.21
C ALA A 563 -16.86 -31.52 -12.86
N VAL A 564 -17.31 -30.27 -12.87
CA VAL A 564 -17.69 -29.54 -11.65
C VAL A 564 -18.93 -30.14 -10.96
N ASP A 565 -19.86 -30.69 -11.74
CA ASP A 565 -21.10 -31.30 -11.25
C ASP A 565 -21.01 -32.83 -11.16
N PHE A 566 -20.15 -33.44 -11.97
CA PHE A 566 -19.89 -34.88 -11.99
C PHE A 566 -18.37 -35.13 -11.90
N PRO A 567 -17.79 -35.09 -10.68
CA PRO A 567 -16.36 -35.31 -10.49
C PRO A 567 -15.89 -36.71 -10.91
N ASP A 568 -16.75 -37.73 -10.73
CA ASP A 568 -16.49 -39.09 -11.16
C ASP A 568 -16.51 -39.21 -12.69
N GLU A 569 -15.39 -39.67 -13.27
CA GLU A 569 -15.18 -39.73 -14.71
C GLU A 569 -16.19 -40.66 -15.42
N ASN A 570 -16.49 -41.81 -14.84
CA ASN A 570 -17.43 -42.77 -15.42
C ASN A 570 -18.85 -42.18 -15.45
N ARG A 571 -19.28 -41.62 -14.32
CA ARG A 571 -20.59 -40.96 -14.22
C ARG A 571 -20.70 -39.80 -15.19
N ARG A 572 -19.64 -39.01 -15.34
CA ARG A 572 -19.57 -37.88 -16.26
C ARG A 572 -19.71 -38.32 -17.72
N ARG A 573 -19.09 -39.43 -18.11
CA ARG A 573 -19.25 -40.03 -19.44
C ARG A 573 -20.65 -40.57 -19.67
N ASP A 574 -21.26 -41.22 -18.68
CA ASP A 574 -22.65 -41.70 -18.76
C ASP A 574 -23.62 -40.54 -19.02
N VAL A 575 -23.42 -39.43 -18.31
CA VAL A 575 -24.20 -38.19 -18.52
C VAL A 575 -23.98 -37.63 -19.93
N ALA A 576 -22.73 -37.52 -20.40
CA ALA A 576 -22.44 -37.03 -21.75
C ALA A 576 -23.08 -37.91 -22.84
N ARG A 577 -23.00 -39.24 -22.71
CA ARG A 577 -23.67 -40.20 -23.60
C ARG A 577 -25.19 -40.02 -23.59
N ALA A 578 -25.77 -39.76 -22.43
CA ALA A 578 -27.21 -39.51 -22.30
C ALA A 578 -27.65 -38.21 -22.99
N VAL A 579 -26.83 -37.15 -22.93
CA VAL A 579 -27.07 -35.90 -23.66
C VAL A 579 -27.01 -36.13 -25.18
N VAL A 580 -26.00 -36.85 -25.66
CA VAL A 580 -25.88 -37.22 -27.09
C VAL A 580 -27.05 -38.08 -27.56
N ALA A 581 -27.47 -39.05 -26.74
CA ALA A 581 -28.62 -39.91 -27.04
C ALA A 581 -29.92 -39.10 -27.15
N ALA A 582 -30.12 -38.12 -26.27
CA ALA A 582 -31.27 -37.23 -26.31
C ALA A 582 -31.25 -36.31 -27.55
N ALA A 583 -30.08 -35.78 -27.91
CA ALA A 583 -29.91 -34.90 -29.07
C ALA A 583 -30.11 -35.63 -30.41
N ARG A 584 -29.92 -36.96 -30.44
CA ARG A 584 -30.26 -37.80 -31.59
C ARG A 584 -31.76 -37.78 -31.91
N VAL A 585 -32.59 -37.69 -30.87
CA VAL A 585 -34.06 -37.70 -30.98
C VAL A 585 -34.62 -36.29 -31.10
N HIS A 586 -34.03 -35.33 -30.38
CA HIS A 586 -34.48 -33.95 -30.34
C HIS A 586 -33.36 -32.99 -30.77
N GLN A 587 -33.41 -32.54 -32.03
CA GLN A 587 -32.47 -31.54 -32.57
C GLN A 587 -32.36 -30.27 -31.68
N PRO A 588 -33.44 -29.76 -31.05
CA PRO A 588 -33.35 -28.57 -30.20
C PRO A 588 -32.47 -28.68 -28.95
N VAL A 589 -31.98 -29.88 -28.58
CA VAL A 589 -30.98 -30.06 -27.51
C VAL A 589 -29.69 -29.31 -27.85
N GLY A 590 -29.33 -29.17 -29.13
CA GLY A 590 -28.21 -28.33 -29.57
C GLY A 590 -27.05 -29.06 -30.25
N LEU A 591 -27.24 -30.32 -30.67
CA LEU A 591 -26.30 -31.04 -31.54
C LEU A 591 -26.92 -31.35 -32.91
N THR A 592 -26.11 -31.27 -33.95
CA THR A 592 -26.47 -31.78 -35.28
C THR A 592 -26.37 -33.31 -35.32
N LEU A 593 -27.08 -33.95 -36.26
CA LEU A 593 -26.99 -35.40 -36.45
C LEU A 593 -25.55 -35.88 -36.75
N GLU A 594 -24.77 -35.06 -37.44
CA GLU A 594 -23.35 -35.35 -37.73
C GLU A 594 -22.51 -35.33 -36.45
N GLN A 595 -22.69 -34.30 -35.61
CA GLN A 595 -22.02 -34.20 -34.31
C GLN A 595 -22.43 -35.35 -33.37
N VAL A 596 -23.69 -35.77 -33.40
CA VAL A 596 -24.15 -36.95 -32.63
C VAL A 596 -23.44 -38.22 -33.10
N LYS A 597 -23.28 -38.41 -34.42
CA LYS A 597 -22.56 -39.56 -34.97
C LYS A 597 -21.10 -39.55 -34.55
N GLN A 598 -20.42 -38.41 -34.72
CA GLN A 598 -19.04 -38.21 -34.31
C GLN A 598 -18.84 -38.49 -32.81
N ALA A 599 -19.74 -38.00 -31.96
CA ALA A 599 -19.68 -38.23 -30.51
C ALA A 599 -19.73 -39.72 -30.15
N ASN A 600 -20.63 -40.47 -30.80
CA ASN A 600 -20.76 -41.91 -30.56
C ASN A 600 -19.52 -42.69 -30.99
N GLU A 601 -18.89 -42.30 -32.11
CA GLU A 601 -17.62 -42.88 -32.57
C GLU A 601 -16.51 -42.62 -31.55
N ARG A 602 -16.38 -41.37 -31.07
CA ARG A 602 -15.39 -40.99 -30.05
C ARG A 602 -15.56 -41.74 -28.73
N PHE A 603 -16.79 -41.83 -28.22
CA PHE A 603 -17.05 -42.55 -26.98
C PHE A 603 -16.82 -44.07 -27.11
N ALA A 604 -17.02 -44.65 -28.29
CA ALA A 604 -16.72 -46.06 -28.55
C ALA A 604 -15.20 -46.33 -28.66
N GLU A 605 -14.45 -45.42 -29.31
CA GLU A 605 -12.98 -45.47 -29.38
C GLU A 605 -12.36 -45.42 -27.97
N GLN A 606 -12.85 -44.52 -27.11
CA GLN A 606 -12.39 -44.38 -25.72
C GLN A 606 -12.69 -45.63 -24.88
N GLU A 607 -13.89 -46.21 -25.00
CA GLU A 607 -14.28 -47.42 -24.27
C GLU A 607 -13.45 -48.64 -24.71
N SER A 608 -13.12 -48.75 -26.00
CA SER A 608 -12.22 -49.80 -26.50
C SER A 608 -10.80 -49.65 -25.95
N ALA A 609 -10.29 -48.42 -25.86
CA ALA A 609 -8.95 -48.15 -25.34
C ALA A 609 -8.82 -48.47 -23.84
N GLU A 610 -9.88 -48.25 -23.05
CA GLU A 610 -9.91 -48.58 -21.62
C GLU A 610 -9.97 -50.08 -21.35
N LEU A 611 -10.74 -50.81 -22.16
CA LEU A 611 -10.79 -52.28 -22.11
C LEU A 611 -9.45 -52.91 -22.47
N ASP A 612 -8.70 -52.33 -23.42
CA ASP A 612 -7.35 -52.78 -23.76
C ASP A 612 -6.31 -52.42 -22.68
N HIS A 613 -6.45 -51.27 -22.02
CA HIS A 613 -5.54 -50.86 -20.94
C HIS A 613 -5.71 -51.70 -19.66
N THR A 614 -6.95 -52.00 -19.28
CA THR A 614 -7.28 -52.88 -18.14
C THR A 614 -6.80 -54.31 -18.37
N ARG A 615 -6.98 -54.83 -19.59
CA ARG A 615 -6.51 -56.18 -19.99
C ARG A 615 -4.99 -56.32 -19.99
N ASN A 616 -4.24 -55.25 -20.28
CA ASN A 616 -2.77 -55.22 -20.18
C ASN A 616 -2.25 -55.09 -18.74
N LYS A 617 -3.01 -54.46 -17.83
CA LYS A 617 -2.66 -54.41 -16.40
C LYS A 617 -2.75 -55.77 -15.71
N ASP A 618 -3.76 -56.56 -16.06
CA ASP A 618 -3.96 -57.91 -15.49
C ASP A 618 -2.89 -58.92 -15.97
N LEU A 619 -2.31 -58.72 -17.15
CA LEU A 619 -1.21 -59.55 -17.67
C LEU A 619 0.17 -59.19 -17.09
N GLY A 620 0.30 -58.03 -16.43
CA GLY A 620 1.56 -57.55 -15.84
C GLY A 620 1.85 -58.06 -14.42
N HIS A 621 0.89 -58.76 -13.79
CA HIS A 621 1.02 -59.30 -12.43
C HIS A 621 1.39 -60.80 -12.37
N GLU A 622 1.60 -61.46 -13.53
CA GLU A 622 2.02 -62.87 -13.63
C GLU A 622 3.48 -63.09 -14.11
N LEU A 623 4.38 -62.12 -13.89
CA LEU A 623 5.83 -62.34 -14.10
C LEU A 623 6.68 -62.05 -12.86
#